data_AF-A0A2J9IJZ6-F1
#
_entry.id   AF-A0A2J9IJZ6-F1
#
_cell.length_a   1.000
_cell.length_b   1.000
_cell.length_c   1.000
_cell.angle_alpha   90.00
_cell.angle_beta   90.00
_cell.angle_gamma   90.00
#
_symmetry.space_group_name_H-M   'P 1'
#
loop_
_entity.id
_entity.type
_entity.pdbx_description
1 polymer ?
#
loop_
_entity_poly.entity_id
_entity_poly.type
_entity_poly.pdbx_seq_one_letter_code
_entity_poly.pdbx_strand_id
1 'polypeptide(L)'
;MNSETPLEMVLAVIALIAVAAVCVVLVWNHVRVRRLSKQVERLRSERQLLVDRVDQLKTQVDEQSGDAAGRHEVALVINPVKNRADEVRKQVLAAARDMGMGEVLVLETTEEDPGTQMAADAKAAGVRVVIAAGGDGTVRTVAEQLVGTDVRLGIVPMGTGNLLARNLDLPITDFGACIAAALNGTTKTIDTLDVRLEGEDGERHRHTAVVIGGVGLDAEVMGDTRDDLKARAGWIAYGEAGLRHLPGDRQDATITMDGGSPRRYKVRSVLVANCGTLQGGLELLPDAKPDDGLLDVMVLSPRHVLDWARIAANTLVGHRVKIPVMETLQGTRVQVRFDKPIVSQLDGDSTGEVVGIDARLVADSLTVMLPR
;
A
#
# COMPACT_ATOMS: atom_id res chain seq x y z
N MET A 1 90.58 -11.47 32.09
CA MET A 1 89.30 -12.17 32.25
C MET A 1 88.25 -11.15 32.60
N ASN A 2 87.46 -10.74 31.61
CA ASN A 2 86.10 -10.24 31.80
C ASN A 2 85.35 -10.77 30.59
N SER A 3 84.79 -11.96 30.74
CA SER A 3 83.89 -12.56 29.76
C SER A 3 82.62 -11.72 29.74
N GLU A 4 82.53 -10.79 28.78
CA GLU A 4 81.25 -10.19 28.41
C GLU A 4 80.26 -11.34 28.17
N THR A 5 79.20 -11.35 28.96
CA THR A 5 78.29 -12.49 29.03
C THR A 5 77.45 -12.57 27.75
N PRO A 6 77.13 -13.77 27.25
CA PRO A 6 76.27 -13.98 26.06
C PRO A 6 74.92 -13.25 26.12
N LEU A 7 74.47 -12.87 27.32
CA LEU A 7 73.17 -12.25 27.58
C LEU A 7 73.08 -10.80 27.05
N GLU A 8 74.13 -9.99 27.20
CA GLU A 8 74.13 -8.58 26.75
C GLU A 8 74.08 -8.48 25.22
N MET A 9 74.79 -9.37 24.54
CA MET A 9 74.76 -9.46 23.08
C MET A 9 73.39 -9.90 22.57
N VAL A 10 72.74 -10.86 23.25
CA VAL A 10 71.37 -11.30 22.92
C VAL A 10 70.36 -10.17 23.13
N LEU A 11 70.47 -9.41 24.23
CA LEU A 11 69.59 -8.25 24.48
C LEU A 11 69.77 -7.14 23.44
N ALA A 12 71.01 -6.86 23.02
CA ALA A 12 71.28 -5.88 21.97
C ALA A 12 70.68 -6.30 20.61
N VAL A 13 70.76 -7.59 20.26
CA VAL A 13 70.15 -8.13 19.04
C VAL A 13 68.63 -8.08 19.11
N ILE A 14 68.02 -8.43 20.25
CA ILE A 14 66.56 -8.34 20.45
C ILE A 14 66.09 -6.88 20.34
N ALA A 15 66.81 -5.93 20.94
CA ALA A 15 66.50 -4.50 20.85
C ALA A 15 66.58 -4.00 19.39
N LEU A 16 67.61 -4.42 18.64
CA LEU A 16 67.75 -4.05 17.23
C LEU A 16 66.61 -4.60 16.37
N ILE A 17 66.20 -5.87 16.60
CA ILE A 17 65.07 -6.49 15.92
C ILE A 17 63.77 -5.76 16.25
N ALA A 18 63.56 -5.38 17.52
CA ALA A 18 62.37 -4.62 17.94
C ALA A 18 62.30 -3.25 17.26
N VAL A 19 63.41 -2.51 17.20
CA VAL A 19 63.48 -1.22 16.49
C VAL A 19 63.20 -1.40 15.00
N ALA A 20 63.81 -2.40 14.36
CA ALA A 20 63.57 -2.71 12.95
C ALA A 20 62.10 -3.05 12.67
N ALA A 21 61.46 -3.85 13.54
CA ALA A 21 60.05 -4.19 13.43
C ALA A 21 59.14 -2.95 13.55
N VAL A 22 59.43 -2.05 14.49
CA VAL A 22 58.69 -0.78 14.63
C VAL A 22 58.86 0.08 13.37
N CYS A 23 60.07 0.20 12.82
CA CYS A 23 60.30 0.93 11.58
C CYS A 23 59.51 0.35 10.39
N VAL A 24 59.45 -0.98 10.26
CA VAL A 24 58.66 -1.64 9.20
C VAL A 24 57.17 -1.33 9.35
N VAL A 25 56.63 -1.38 10.58
CA VAL A 25 55.22 -1.05 10.85
C VAL A 25 54.92 0.41 10.52
N LEU A 26 55.81 1.35 10.90
CA LEU A 26 55.65 2.77 10.60
C LEU A 26 55.67 3.06 9.10
N VAL A 27 56.59 2.44 8.35
CA VAL A 27 56.67 2.58 6.89
C VAL A 27 55.44 1.96 6.22
N TRP A 28 55.04 0.76 6.64
CA TRP A 28 53.83 0.09 6.13
C TRP A 28 52.59 0.95 6.38
N ASN A 29 52.45 1.51 7.59
CA ASN A 29 51.35 2.39 7.92
C ASN A 29 51.38 3.69 7.09
N HIS A 30 52.55 4.30 6.89
CA HIS A 30 52.69 5.50 6.07
C HIS A 30 52.29 5.25 4.60
N VAL A 31 52.72 4.12 4.01
CA VAL A 31 52.34 3.73 2.65
C VAL A 31 50.85 3.42 2.55
N ARG A 32 50.28 2.74 3.56
CA ARG A 32 48.84 2.43 3.62
C ARG A 32 47.98 3.69 3.70
N VAL A 33 48.35 4.64 4.57
CA VAL A 33 47.64 5.93 4.71
C VAL A 33 47.70 6.73 3.40
N ARG A 34 48.86 6.78 2.72
CA ARG A 34 48.97 7.43 1.40
C ARG A 34 48.16 6.77 0.29
N ARG A 35 48.00 5.43 0.32
CA ARG A 35 47.12 4.75 -0.65
C ARG A 35 45.66 5.05 -0.37
N LEU A 36 45.24 4.99 0.89
CA LEU A 36 43.87 5.30 1.29
C LEU A 36 43.51 6.75 1.00
N SER A 37 44.42 7.71 1.22
CA SER A 37 44.16 9.12 0.89
C SER A 37 43.91 9.32 -0.60
N LYS A 38 44.72 8.69 -1.47
CA LYS A 38 44.51 8.73 -2.93
C LYS A 38 43.19 8.09 -3.37
N GLN A 39 42.77 7.00 -2.73
CA GLN A 39 41.48 6.37 -3.01
C GLN A 39 40.31 7.28 -2.59
N VAL A 40 40.41 7.93 -1.43
CA VAL A 40 39.39 8.87 -0.94
C VAL A 40 39.27 10.09 -1.86
N GLU A 41 40.40 10.65 -2.33
CA GLU A 41 40.39 11.75 -3.30
C GLU A 41 39.73 11.34 -4.61
N ARG A 42 40.09 10.18 -5.16
CA ARG A 42 39.47 9.66 -6.39
C ARG A 42 37.96 9.49 -6.25
N LEU A 43 37.49 8.87 -5.17
CA LEU A 43 36.06 8.67 -4.91
C LEU A 43 35.31 10.01 -4.72
N ARG A 44 35.95 11.02 -4.11
CA ARG A 44 35.36 12.36 -4.00
C ARG A 44 35.23 13.02 -5.37
N SER A 45 36.22 12.89 -6.24
CA SER A 45 36.15 13.41 -7.62
C SER A 45 35.08 12.69 -8.44
N GLU A 46 34.98 11.36 -8.36
CA GLU A 46 33.93 10.59 -9.05
C GLU A 46 32.52 10.96 -8.54
N ARG A 47 32.35 11.16 -7.22
CA ARG A 47 31.10 11.66 -6.64
C ARG A 47 30.76 13.06 -7.17
N GLN A 48 31.73 13.97 -7.25
CA GLN A 48 31.48 15.33 -7.74
C GLN A 48 31.02 15.31 -9.20
N LEU A 49 31.68 14.52 -10.05
CA LEU A 49 31.28 14.33 -11.45
C LEU A 49 29.85 13.79 -11.60
N LEU A 50 29.44 12.87 -10.72
CA LEU A 50 28.07 12.35 -10.71
C LEU A 50 27.07 13.42 -10.27
N VAL A 51 27.39 14.21 -9.26
CA VAL A 51 26.54 15.34 -8.82
C VAL A 51 26.37 16.35 -9.95
N ASP A 52 27.47 16.77 -10.58
CA ASP A 52 27.43 17.73 -11.68
C ASP A 52 26.61 17.18 -12.87
N ARG A 53 26.70 15.87 -13.14
CA ARG A 53 25.93 15.23 -14.22
C ARG A 53 24.44 15.10 -13.89
N VAL A 54 24.08 14.87 -12.64
CA VAL A 54 22.68 14.89 -12.17
C VAL A 54 22.11 16.29 -12.32
N ASP A 55 22.86 17.33 -11.96
CA ASP A 55 22.40 18.71 -12.08
C ASP A 55 22.23 19.11 -13.55
N GLN A 56 23.15 18.72 -14.43
CA GLN A 56 22.99 18.93 -15.88
C GLN A 56 21.77 18.21 -16.46
N LEU A 57 21.52 16.97 -16.05
CA LEU A 57 20.34 16.22 -16.49
C LEU A 57 19.05 16.87 -15.99
N LYS A 58 19.03 17.39 -14.75
CA LYS A 58 17.89 18.17 -14.24
C LYS A 58 17.65 19.42 -15.07
N THR A 59 18.69 20.21 -15.35
CA THR A 59 18.54 21.41 -16.20
C THR A 59 18.04 21.08 -17.60
N GLN A 60 18.50 19.98 -18.22
CA GLN A 60 18.00 19.54 -19.52
C GLN A 60 16.53 19.10 -19.48
N VAL A 61 16.11 18.43 -18.41
CA VAL A 61 14.70 18.06 -18.18
C VAL A 61 13.85 19.31 -17.96
N ASP A 62 14.35 20.29 -17.22
CA ASP A 62 13.67 21.55 -16.94
C ASP A 62 13.53 22.40 -18.23
N GLU A 63 14.57 22.46 -19.07
CA GLU A 63 14.57 23.14 -20.37
C GLU A 63 13.62 22.48 -21.38
N GLN A 64 13.54 21.13 -21.39
CA GLN A 64 12.53 20.40 -22.18
C GLN A 64 11.11 20.57 -21.63
N SER A 65 10.97 20.90 -20.35
CA SER A 65 9.70 21.20 -19.69
C SER A 65 9.26 22.65 -19.84
N GLY A 66 10.12 23.53 -20.39
CA GLY A 66 9.84 24.97 -20.57
C GLY A 66 8.67 25.29 -21.52
N ASP A 67 8.20 24.32 -22.30
CA ASP A 67 6.96 24.42 -23.12
C ASP A 67 5.67 24.17 -22.30
N ALA A 68 5.79 23.83 -21.00
CA ALA A 68 4.69 23.50 -20.09
C ALA A 68 4.34 24.61 -19.08
N ALA A 69 4.60 25.88 -19.43
CA ALA A 69 4.17 27.03 -18.64
C ALA A 69 2.62 27.13 -18.62
N GLY A 70 2.01 26.34 -17.72
CA GLY A 70 0.55 26.20 -17.60
C GLY A 70 0.08 24.81 -17.13
N ARG A 71 0.97 23.80 -17.00
CA ARG A 71 0.59 22.49 -16.44
C ARG A 71 0.72 22.49 -14.92
N HIS A 72 -0.39 22.22 -14.22
CA HIS A 72 -0.35 21.88 -12.80
C HIS A 72 0.46 20.59 -12.64
N GLU A 73 1.46 20.58 -11.75
CA GLU A 73 2.20 19.33 -11.46
C GLU A 73 1.40 18.41 -10.53
N VAL A 74 0.56 19.00 -9.68
CA VAL A 74 -0.17 18.33 -8.61
C VAL A 74 -1.64 18.73 -8.65
N ALA A 75 -2.53 17.74 -8.50
CA ALA A 75 -3.93 17.98 -8.14
C ALA A 75 -4.22 17.46 -6.73
N LEU A 76 -5.10 18.15 -6.01
CA LEU A 76 -5.67 17.73 -4.73
C LEU A 76 -7.15 17.45 -4.94
N VAL A 77 -7.54 16.18 -4.89
CA VAL A 77 -8.94 15.74 -4.83
C VAL A 77 -9.31 15.58 -3.35
N ILE A 78 -10.15 16.47 -2.83
CA ILE A 78 -10.43 16.56 -1.40
C ILE A 78 -11.92 16.41 -1.09
N ASN A 79 -12.22 15.59 -0.09
CA ASN A 79 -13.56 15.50 0.47
C ASN A 79 -13.80 16.65 1.48
N PRO A 80 -14.65 17.65 1.15
CA PRO A 80 -14.79 18.85 1.98
C PRO A 80 -15.55 18.60 3.29
N VAL A 81 -16.35 17.53 3.40
CA VAL A 81 -17.15 17.26 4.60
C VAL A 81 -16.34 16.67 5.76
N LYS A 82 -15.06 16.35 5.55
CA LYS A 82 -14.17 15.85 6.59
C LYS A 82 -13.69 16.99 7.49
N ASN A 83 -13.74 16.79 8.81
CA ASN A 83 -13.44 17.80 9.85
C ASN A 83 -12.11 18.58 9.67
N ARG A 84 -11.11 17.99 9.00
CA ARG A 84 -9.78 18.59 8.80
C ARG A 84 -9.47 18.95 7.34
N ALA A 85 -10.48 19.02 6.48
CA ALA A 85 -10.31 19.29 5.05
C ALA A 85 -9.59 20.63 4.78
N ASP A 86 -10.01 21.70 5.44
CA ASP A 86 -9.37 23.01 5.29
C ASP A 86 -7.91 23.04 5.74
N GLU A 87 -7.60 22.30 6.81
CA GLU A 87 -6.24 22.16 7.31
C GLU A 87 -5.37 21.42 6.29
N VAL A 88 -5.83 20.27 5.80
CA VAL A 88 -5.13 19.48 4.78
C VAL A 88 -4.92 20.31 3.51
N ARG A 89 -5.95 21.02 3.04
CA ARG A 89 -5.83 21.91 1.88
C ARG A 89 -4.73 22.94 2.07
N LYS A 90 -4.73 23.65 3.21
CA LYS A 90 -3.70 24.66 3.50
C LYS A 90 -2.30 24.05 3.57
N GLN A 91 -2.16 22.88 4.19
CA GLN A 91 -0.86 22.19 4.29
C GLN A 91 -0.35 21.73 2.92
N VAL A 92 -1.21 21.15 2.07
CA VAL A 92 -0.83 20.76 0.71
C VAL A 92 -0.40 21.97 -0.11
N LEU A 93 -1.17 23.06 -0.09
CA LEU A 93 -0.84 24.29 -0.82
C LEU A 93 0.46 24.93 -0.34
N ALA A 94 0.70 24.95 0.98
CA ALA A 94 1.94 25.47 1.54
C ALA A 94 3.13 24.58 1.16
N ALA A 95 3.01 23.26 1.34
CA ALA A 95 4.09 22.31 1.04
C ALA A 95 4.46 22.30 -0.44
N ALA A 96 3.47 22.32 -1.35
CA ALA A 96 3.71 22.39 -2.79
C ALA A 96 4.42 23.71 -3.18
N ARG A 97 4.03 24.84 -2.58
CA ARG A 97 4.70 26.12 -2.78
C ARG A 97 6.14 26.10 -2.28
N ASP A 98 6.37 25.57 -1.08
CA ASP A 98 7.71 25.49 -0.47
C ASP A 98 8.65 24.58 -1.27
N MET A 99 8.10 23.59 -1.97
CA MET A 99 8.83 22.70 -2.88
C MET A 99 8.96 23.25 -4.32
N GLY A 100 8.36 24.40 -4.63
CA GLY A 100 8.41 25.00 -5.97
C GLY A 100 7.60 24.27 -7.04
N MET A 101 6.58 23.48 -6.65
CA MET A 101 5.77 22.64 -7.57
C MET A 101 4.65 23.41 -8.30
N GLY A 102 4.66 24.75 -8.25
CA GLY A 102 3.66 25.60 -8.87
C GLY A 102 2.30 25.62 -8.16
N GLU A 103 1.26 26.00 -8.89
CA GLU A 103 -0.12 26.03 -8.38
C GLU A 103 -0.71 24.62 -8.34
N VAL A 104 -1.31 24.24 -7.21
CA VAL A 104 -2.02 22.96 -7.07
C VAL A 104 -3.44 23.11 -7.57
N LEU A 105 -3.87 22.22 -8.47
CA LEU A 105 -5.26 22.13 -8.90
C LEU A 105 -6.11 21.52 -7.77
N VAL A 106 -6.93 22.33 -7.10
CA VAL A 106 -7.80 21.86 -6.00
C VAL A 106 -9.19 21.53 -6.53
N LEU A 107 -9.64 20.30 -6.28
CA LEU A 107 -10.90 19.75 -6.76
C LEU A 107 -11.65 19.13 -5.58
N GLU A 108 -12.86 19.63 -5.30
CA GLU A 108 -13.68 19.15 -4.19
C GLU A 108 -14.64 18.05 -4.64
N THR A 109 -14.77 16.99 -3.84
CA THR A 109 -15.74 15.93 -4.10
C THR A 109 -17.13 16.32 -3.62
N THR A 110 -18.16 15.65 -4.14
CA THR A 110 -19.54 15.75 -3.64
C THR A 110 -19.97 14.41 -3.03
N GLU A 111 -21.20 14.35 -2.53
CA GLU A 111 -21.79 13.09 -2.04
C GLU A 111 -22.08 12.13 -3.20
N GLU A 112 -22.53 12.67 -4.34
CA GLU A 112 -22.87 11.93 -5.55
C GLU A 112 -21.63 11.53 -6.36
N ASP A 113 -20.55 12.28 -6.25
CA ASP A 113 -19.27 11.94 -6.86
C ASP A 113 -18.12 12.02 -5.83
N PRO A 114 -17.71 10.87 -5.26
CA PRO A 114 -16.63 10.78 -4.31
C PRO A 114 -15.23 11.06 -4.85
N GLY A 115 -15.06 11.30 -6.17
CA GLY A 115 -13.74 11.60 -6.76
C GLY A 115 -13.53 11.23 -8.23
N THR A 116 -14.55 10.70 -8.91
CA THR A 116 -14.49 10.20 -10.29
C THR A 116 -14.19 11.33 -11.27
N GLN A 117 -15.07 12.33 -11.33
CA GLN A 117 -14.92 13.45 -12.25
C GLN A 117 -13.67 14.26 -11.91
N MET A 118 -13.43 14.51 -10.63
CA MET A 118 -12.26 15.25 -10.16
C MET A 118 -10.94 14.57 -10.55
N ALA A 119 -10.84 13.24 -10.43
CA ALA A 119 -9.66 12.53 -10.89
C ALA A 119 -9.54 12.53 -12.43
N ALA A 120 -10.66 12.46 -13.16
CA ALA A 120 -10.67 12.59 -14.61
C ALA A 120 -10.20 13.99 -15.07
N ASP A 121 -10.66 15.05 -14.43
CA ASP A 121 -10.27 16.43 -14.70
C ASP A 121 -8.78 16.66 -14.39
N ALA A 122 -8.29 16.11 -13.28
CA ALA A 122 -6.87 16.16 -12.94
C ALA A 122 -5.99 15.48 -14.00
N LYS A 123 -6.39 14.29 -14.48
CA LYS A 123 -5.71 13.62 -15.59
C LYS A 123 -5.73 14.46 -16.87
N ALA A 124 -6.87 15.05 -17.20
CA ALA A 124 -7.02 15.90 -18.38
C ALA A 124 -6.14 17.17 -18.30
N ALA A 125 -5.93 17.70 -17.10
CA ALA A 125 -4.99 18.80 -16.84
C ALA A 125 -3.51 18.40 -16.95
N GLY A 126 -3.20 17.10 -17.09
CA GLY A 126 -1.85 16.59 -17.30
C GLY A 126 -0.99 16.59 -16.04
N VAL A 127 -1.60 16.49 -14.85
CA VAL A 127 -0.86 16.45 -13.58
C VAL A 127 -0.02 15.18 -13.45
N ARG A 128 1.09 15.26 -12.70
CA ARG A 128 1.98 14.12 -12.42
C ARG A 128 1.57 13.35 -11.16
N VAL A 129 0.92 14.05 -10.23
CA VAL A 129 0.44 13.49 -8.96
C VAL A 129 -0.99 13.94 -8.71
N VAL A 130 -1.85 13.01 -8.32
CA VAL A 130 -3.18 13.29 -7.76
C VAL A 130 -3.17 12.86 -6.31
N ILE A 131 -3.41 13.81 -5.40
CA ILE A 131 -3.54 13.57 -3.96
C ILE A 131 -5.00 13.33 -3.64
N ALA A 132 -5.36 12.11 -3.25
CA ALA A 132 -6.67 11.77 -2.71
C ALA A 132 -6.70 12.05 -1.20
N ALA A 133 -7.43 13.10 -0.81
CA ALA A 133 -7.61 13.51 0.58
C ALA A 133 -9.04 13.20 1.04
N GLY A 134 -9.24 12.03 1.65
CA GLY A 134 -10.58 11.54 1.96
C GLY A 134 -10.58 10.21 2.72
N GLY A 135 -11.74 9.57 2.79
CA GLY A 135 -11.86 8.20 3.31
C GLY A 135 -11.64 7.15 2.21
N ASP A 136 -11.88 5.88 2.54
CA ASP A 136 -11.66 4.74 1.64
C ASP A 136 -12.40 4.87 0.30
N GLY A 137 -13.66 5.30 0.31
CA GLY A 137 -14.43 5.53 -0.93
C GLY A 137 -13.82 6.59 -1.87
N THR A 138 -13.33 7.71 -1.32
CA THR A 138 -12.62 8.74 -2.11
C THR A 138 -11.32 8.18 -2.68
N VAL A 139 -10.54 7.47 -1.87
CA VAL A 139 -9.26 6.88 -2.30
C VAL A 139 -9.48 5.82 -3.38
N ARG A 140 -10.46 4.91 -3.21
CA ARG A 140 -10.83 3.90 -4.22
C ARG A 140 -11.25 4.56 -5.53
N THR A 141 -12.14 5.54 -5.48
CA THR A 141 -12.69 6.19 -6.66
C THR A 141 -11.60 6.93 -7.45
N VAL A 142 -10.72 7.66 -6.75
CA VAL A 142 -9.57 8.30 -7.40
C VAL A 142 -8.63 7.24 -7.97
N ALA A 143 -8.28 6.21 -7.20
CA ALA A 143 -7.39 5.14 -7.65
C ALA A 143 -7.91 4.45 -8.91
N GLU A 144 -9.21 4.10 -8.96
CA GLU A 144 -9.88 3.52 -10.13
C GLU A 144 -9.67 4.36 -11.40
N GLN A 145 -9.66 5.69 -11.27
CA GLN A 145 -9.39 6.57 -12.41
C GLN A 145 -7.90 6.60 -12.81
N LEU A 146 -6.97 6.30 -11.91
CA LEU A 146 -5.53 6.36 -12.18
C LEU A 146 -4.94 5.01 -12.61
N VAL A 147 -5.68 3.92 -12.45
CA VAL A 147 -5.27 2.58 -12.88
C VAL A 147 -4.92 2.58 -14.38
N GLY A 148 -3.75 2.03 -14.70
CA GLY A 148 -3.19 1.96 -16.04
C GLY A 148 -2.67 3.29 -16.58
N THR A 149 -2.49 4.30 -15.73
CA THR A 149 -1.93 5.61 -16.10
C THR A 149 -0.58 5.85 -15.44
N ASP A 150 0.20 6.79 -15.97
CA ASP A 150 1.47 7.25 -15.37
C ASP A 150 1.26 8.27 -14.23
N VAL A 151 0.01 8.62 -13.92
CA VAL A 151 -0.32 9.58 -12.87
C VAL A 151 -0.25 8.90 -11.51
N ARG A 152 0.53 9.48 -10.60
CA ARG A 152 0.83 8.88 -9.30
C ARG A 152 -0.24 9.24 -8.28
N LEU A 153 -0.65 8.27 -7.47
CA LEU A 153 -1.58 8.46 -6.38
C LEU A 153 -0.84 8.83 -5.08
N GLY A 154 -1.08 10.04 -4.57
CA GLY A 154 -0.79 10.40 -3.19
C GLY A 154 -2.02 10.21 -2.31
N ILE A 155 -1.85 9.80 -1.06
CA ILE A 155 -2.98 9.54 -0.14
C ILE A 155 -2.83 10.41 1.11
N VAL A 156 -3.86 11.19 1.43
CA VAL A 156 -4.02 11.84 2.73
C VAL A 156 -5.23 11.20 3.43
N PRO A 157 -5.00 10.30 4.40
CA PRO A 157 -6.04 9.45 4.97
C PRO A 157 -6.92 10.19 5.97
N MET A 158 -8.10 10.65 5.55
CA MET A 158 -9.05 11.43 6.37
C MET A 158 -10.27 10.62 6.81
N GLY A 159 -10.30 9.31 6.53
CA GLY A 159 -11.33 8.38 6.97
C GLY A 159 -11.04 7.74 8.32
N THR A 160 -11.96 6.90 8.78
CA THR A 160 -11.77 6.04 9.96
C THR A 160 -11.04 4.75 9.60
N GLY A 161 -11.32 4.19 8.42
CA GLY A 161 -10.72 2.96 7.91
C GLY A 161 -9.31 3.16 7.38
N ASN A 162 -9.19 3.89 6.28
CA ASN A 162 -7.93 4.17 5.59
C ASN A 162 -7.18 2.88 5.23
N LEU A 163 -7.90 1.90 4.70
CA LEU A 163 -7.46 0.54 4.48
C LEU A 163 -6.24 0.49 3.55
N LEU A 164 -6.30 1.16 2.40
CA LEU A 164 -5.16 1.18 1.47
C LEU A 164 -3.94 1.84 2.11
N ALA A 165 -4.14 2.98 2.78
CA ALA A 165 -3.06 3.69 3.47
C ALA A 165 -2.37 2.82 4.54
N ARG A 166 -3.12 1.99 5.26
CA ARG A 166 -2.58 1.04 6.25
C ARG A 166 -1.76 -0.07 5.59
N ASN A 167 -2.26 -0.66 4.51
CA ASN A 167 -1.56 -1.72 3.79
C ASN A 167 -0.31 -1.22 3.05
N LEU A 168 -0.21 0.10 2.85
CA LEU A 168 0.97 0.78 2.32
C LEU A 168 1.87 1.37 3.42
N ASP A 169 1.63 1.05 4.69
CA ASP A 169 2.37 1.53 5.86
C ASP A 169 2.48 3.07 5.95
N LEU A 170 1.47 3.78 5.45
CA LEU A 170 1.43 5.25 5.57
C LEU A 170 1.24 5.68 7.02
N PRO A 171 1.82 6.83 7.43
CA PRO A 171 1.66 7.37 8.78
C PRO A 171 0.26 8.00 8.93
N ILE A 172 -0.78 7.17 9.03
CA ILE A 172 -2.19 7.57 8.94
C ILE A 172 -2.67 8.61 9.97
N THR A 173 -1.91 8.87 11.02
CA THR A 173 -2.20 9.90 12.04
C THR A 173 -1.47 11.21 11.78
N ASP A 174 -0.53 11.24 10.84
CA ASP A 174 0.32 12.39 10.51
C ASP A 174 0.06 12.83 9.06
N PHE A 175 -0.80 13.83 8.91
CA PHE A 175 -1.10 14.40 7.60
C PHE A 175 0.10 15.09 6.98
N GLY A 176 0.96 15.73 7.77
CA GLY A 176 2.16 16.38 7.26
C GLY A 176 3.10 15.36 6.62
N ALA A 177 3.30 14.21 7.27
CA ALA A 177 4.10 13.12 6.71
C ALA A 177 3.45 12.49 5.47
N CYS A 178 2.12 12.29 5.46
CA CYS A 178 1.40 11.82 4.27
C CYS A 178 1.50 12.80 3.09
N ILE A 179 1.39 14.11 3.35
CA ILE A 179 1.53 15.17 2.35
C ILE A 179 2.97 15.21 1.81
N ALA A 180 3.97 15.11 2.69
CA ALA A 180 5.37 15.04 2.27
C ALA A 180 5.63 13.81 1.39
N ALA A 181 5.10 12.64 1.76
CA ALA A 181 5.17 11.44 0.94
C ALA A 181 4.49 11.64 -0.42
N ALA A 182 3.28 12.22 -0.45
CA ALA A 182 2.55 12.48 -1.68
C ALA A 182 3.29 13.43 -2.63
N LEU A 183 4.02 14.43 -2.11
CA LEU A 183 4.71 15.43 -2.93
C LEU A 183 6.16 15.06 -3.30
N ASN A 184 6.92 14.42 -2.39
CA ASN A 184 8.35 14.17 -2.57
C ASN A 184 8.82 12.73 -2.29
N GLY A 185 7.88 11.84 -1.99
CA GLY A 185 8.15 10.46 -1.62
C GLY A 185 8.78 9.60 -2.71
N THR A 186 8.85 8.30 -2.44
CA THR A 186 9.24 7.29 -3.43
C THR A 186 8.01 6.74 -4.12
N THR A 187 8.19 6.22 -5.34
CA THR A 187 7.11 5.57 -6.09
C THR A 187 7.18 4.07 -5.94
N LYS A 188 6.03 3.44 -5.76
CA LYS A 188 5.86 1.99 -5.84
C LYS A 188 4.69 1.67 -6.77
N THR A 189 4.83 0.67 -7.63
CA THR A 189 3.69 0.10 -8.36
C THR A 189 3.03 -0.96 -7.50
N ILE A 190 1.70 -0.98 -7.52
CA ILE A 190 0.89 -1.99 -6.85
C ILE A 190 -0.11 -2.57 -7.83
N ASP A 191 -0.51 -3.80 -7.56
CA ASP A 191 -1.56 -4.52 -8.26
C ASP A 191 -2.93 -3.96 -7.84
N THR A 192 -3.93 -4.12 -8.72
CA THR A 192 -5.34 -3.85 -8.42
C THR A 192 -6.23 -4.97 -8.93
N LEU A 193 -7.49 -5.01 -8.49
CA LEU A 193 -8.45 -6.00 -8.96
C LEU A 193 -9.47 -5.37 -9.92
N ASP A 194 -9.57 -5.90 -11.14
CA ASP A 194 -10.71 -5.69 -12.05
C ASP A 194 -11.83 -6.65 -11.63
N VAL A 195 -12.89 -6.11 -11.03
CA VAL A 195 -14.00 -6.88 -10.48
C VAL A 195 -15.24 -6.66 -11.32
N ARG A 196 -15.81 -7.75 -11.85
CA ARG A 196 -17.08 -7.76 -12.54
C ARG A 196 -18.13 -8.44 -11.69
N LEU A 197 -19.17 -7.70 -11.35
CA LEU A 197 -20.31 -8.16 -10.60
C LEU A 197 -21.46 -8.44 -11.57
N GLU A 198 -22.15 -9.57 -11.40
CA GLU A 198 -23.32 -9.95 -12.20
C GLU A 198 -24.57 -10.00 -11.32
N GLY A 199 -25.57 -9.20 -11.65
CA GLY A 199 -26.90 -9.20 -11.03
C GLY A 199 -27.80 -10.34 -11.51
N GLU A 200 -28.91 -10.57 -10.82
CA GLU A 200 -29.88 -11.63 -11.19
C GLU A 200 -30.57 -11.36 -12.53
N ASP A 201 -30.73 -10.09 -12.89
CA ASP A 201 -31.22 -9.60 -14.18
C ASP A 201 -30.22 -9.79 -15.33
N GLY A 202 -29.00 -10.22 -15.03
CA GLY A 202 -27.89 -10.37 -15.97
C GLY A 202 -27.12 -9.08 -16.25
N GLU A 203 -27.46 -7.97 -15.58
CA GLU A 203 -26.66 -6.76 -15.64
C GLU A 203 -25.26 -7.01 -15.07
N ARG A 204 -24.26 -6.35 -15.68
CA ARG A 204 -22.86 -6.51 -15.30
C ARG A 204 -22.23 -5.17 -15.05
N HIS A 205 -21.77 -4.98 -13.82
CA HIS A 205 -21.06 -3.78 -13.40
C HIS A 205 -19.59 -4.11 -13.23
N ARG A 206 -18.74 -3.26 -13.80
CA ARG A 206 -17.29 -3.36 -13.68
C ARG A 206 -16.81 -2.31 -12.69
N HIS A 207 -15.96 -2.73 -11.78
CA HIS A 207 -15.38 -1.89 -10.74
C HIS A 207 -13.90 -2.21 -10.57
N THR A 208 -13.18 -1.28 -9.95
CA THR A 208 -11.84 -1.54 -9.45
C THR A 208 -11.84 -1.61 -7.93
N ALA A 209 -11.23 -2.66 -7.38
CA ALA A 209 -10.95 -2.77 -5.94
C ALA A 209 -9.44 -2.64 -5.71
N VAL A 210 -9.07 -1.90 -4.66
CA VAL A 210 -7.67 -1.66 -4.31
C VAL A 210 -7.23 -2.41 -3.04
N VAL A 211 -8.18 -2.81 -2.19
CA VAL A 211 -7.90 -3.53 -0.94
C VAL A 211 -8.62 -4.87 -0.89
N ILE A 212 -9.95 -4.86 -0.79
CA ILE A 212 -10.76 -6.06 -0.58
C ILE A 212 -12.20 -5.87 -1.08
N GLY A 213 -12.64 -6.78 -1.94
CA GLY A 213 -14.05 -6.97 -2.32
C GLY A 213 -14.61 -8.24 -1.69
N GLY A 214 -15.92 -8.34 -1.53
CA GLY A 214 -16.52 -9.55 -0.98
C GLY A 214 -18.02 -9.64 -1.11
N VAL A 215 -18.55 -10.81 -0.82
CA VAL A 215 -19.99 -11.10 -0.76
C VAL A 215 -20.37 -11.80 0.54
N GLY A 216 -21.61 -11.59 0.99
CA GLY A 216 -22.21 -12.28 2.12
C GLY A 216 -22.23 -11.46 3.39
N LEU A 217 -22.00 -12.09 4.55
CA LEU A 217 -22.25 -11.47 5.86
C LEU A 217 -21.60 -10.08 6.01
N ASP A 218 -20.39 -9.89 5.47
CA ASP A 218 -19.67 -8.62 5.55
C ASP A 218 -20.38 -7.50 4.77
N ALA A 219 -21.14 -7.84 3.72
CA ALA A 219 -21.98 -6.93 2.95
C ALA A 219 -23.39 -6.76 3.55
N GLU A 220 -23.97 -7.82 4.13
CA GLU A 220 -25.24 -7.75 4.88
C GLU A 220 -25.11 -6.82 6.11
N VAL A 221 -23.97 -6.87 6.81
CA VAL A 221 -23.68 -6.03 7.99
C VAL A 221 -23.42 -4.56 7.60
N MET A 222 -22.84 -4.30 6.42
CA MET A 222 -22.62 -2.94 5.89
C MET A 222 -23.92 -2.24 5.47
N GLY A 223 -24.93 -3.00 5.02
CA GLY A 223 -26.23 -2.46 4.60
C GLY A 223 -27.13 -1.96 5.73
N ASP A 224 -26.88 -2.38 6.99
CA ASP A 224 -27.80 -2.15 8.13
C ASP A 224 -27.19 -1.24 9.24
N THR A 225 -26.05 -0.59 8.98
CA THR A 225 -25.37 0.22 10.01
C THR A 225 -25.85 1.67 10.02
N ARG A 226 -26.36 2.15 11.17
CA ARG A 226 -26.59 3.58 11.42
C ARG A 226 -25.26 4.35 11.48
N ASP A 227 -25.24 5.56 10.92
CA ASP A 227 -24.05 6.42 10.78
C ASP A 227 -23.41 6.88 12.10
N ASP A 228 -24.11 6.74 13.22
CA ASP A 228 -23.70 7.19 14.55
C ASP A 228 -22.69 6.26 15.26
N LEU A 229 -22.54 5.02 14.80
CA LEU A 229 -21.59 4.04 15.37
C LEU A 229 -20.21 4.02 14.69
N LYS A 230 -20.05 4.72 13.56
CA LYS A 230 -18.81 4.73 12.74
C LYS A 230 -17.60 5.39 13.42
N ALA A 231 -17.77 6.14 14.51
CA ALA A 231 -16.75 7.06 15.02
C ALA A 231 -15.87 6.54 16.18
N ARG A 232 -16.16 5.39 16.82
CA ARG A 232 -15.49 5.03 18.10
C ARG A 232 -15.10 3.56 18.34
N ALA A 233 -15.36 2.64 17.42
CA ALA A 233 -15.00 1.24 17.60
C ALA A 233 -14.26 0.72 16.37
N GLY A 234 -12.93 0.80 16.39
CA GLY A 234 -12.11 0.11 15.39
C GLY A 234 -12.33 -1.40 15.52
N TRP A 235 -13.11 -1.96 14.60
CA TRP A 235 -13.33 -3.38 14.25
C TRP A 235 -13.63 -4.43 15.36
N ILE A 236 -13.30 -4.20 16.63
CA ILE A 236 -13.47 -5.13 17.77
C ILE A 236 -14.92 -5.19 18.28
N ALA A 237 -15.85 -4.47 17.66
CA ALA A 237 -17.29 -4.67 17.87
C ALA A 237 -17.99 -4.40 16.53
N TYR A 238 -18.44 -5.39 15.76
CA TYR A 238 -19.41 -6.40 16.19
C TYR A 238 -20.29 -5.88 17.33
N GLY A 239 -20.93 -4.73 17.11
CA GLY A 239 -22.11 -4.36 17.86
C GLY A 239 -23.15 -5.48 17.80
N GLU A 240 -24.16 -5.40 18.66
CA GLU A 240 -25.30 -6.31 18.74
C GLU A 240 -25.91 -6.70 17.37
N ALA A 241 -25.83 -5.82 16.37
CA ALA A 241 -26.26 -6.08 14.99
C ALA A 241 -25.38 -7.11 14.25
N GLY A 242 -24.05 -7.00 14.33
CA GLY A 242 -23.14 -7.95 13.69
C GLY A 242 -23.27 -9.36 14.29
N LEU A 243 -23.41 -9.44 15.62
CA LEU A 243 -23.60 -10.72 16.33
C LEU A 243 -24.94 -11.40 15.98
N ARG A 244 -26.00 -10.64 15.72
CA ARG A 244 -27.34 -11.16 15.36
C ARG A 244 -27.39 -11.76 13.96
N HIS A 245 -26.51 -11.36 13.05
CA HIS A 245 -26.44 -11.89 11.67
C HIS A 245 -25.40 -13.02 11.50
N LEU A 246 -24.60 -13.31 12.54
CA LEU A 246 -23.65 -14.44 12.55
C LEU A 246 -24.33 -15.80 12.33
N PRO A 247 -25.52 -16.09 12.92
CA PRO A 247 -26.31 -17.25 12.55
C PRO A 247 -26.99 -17.00 11.20
N GLY A 248 -26.85 -17.93 10.25
CA GLY A 248 -27.49 -17.80 8.95
C GLY A 248 -27.27 -19.03 8.08
N ASP A 249 -28.09 -19.16 7.05
CA ASP A 249 -27.97 -20.26 6.11
C ASP A 249 -26.73 -20.07 5.22
N ARG A 250 -26.04 -21.18 4.98
CA ARG A 250 -24.98 -21.24 3.98
C ARG A 250 -25.62 -21.50 2.63
N GLN A 251 -25.11 -20.86 1.60
CA GLN A 251 -25.57 -21.08 0.23
C GLN A 251 -24.53 -21.82 -0.59
N ASP A 252 -25.01 -22.47 -1.65
CA ASP A 252 -24.15 -23.15 -2.59
C ASP A 252 -23.49 -22.13 -3.53
N ALA A 253 -22.18 -22.25 -3.70
CA ALA A 253 -21.37 -21.46 -4.60
C ALA A 253 -20.43 -22.35 -5.39
N THR A 254 -20.16 -21.99 -6.63
CA THR A 254 -19.14 -22.61 -7.47
C THR A 254 -17.98 -21.63 -7.64
N ILE A 255 -16.79 -22.02 -7.20
CA ILE A 255 -15.57 -21.19 -7.28
C ILE A 255 -14.60 -21.84 -8.27
N THR A 256 -14.07 -21.03 -9.17
CA THR A 256 -13.06 -21.42 -10.16
C THR A 256 -11.86 -20.48 -10.05
N MET A 257 -10.69 -21.03 -9.74
CA MET A 257 -9.42 -20.31 -9.72
C MET A 257 -8.70 -20.51 -11.05
N ASP A 258 -8.20 -19.44 -11.66
CA ASP A 258 -7.31 -19.45 -12.84
C ASP A 258 -7.80 -20.32 -14.01
N GLY A 259 -9.11 -20.41 -14.22
CA GLY A 259 -9.72 -21.23 -15.27
C GLY A 259 -9.57 -22.75 -15.08
N GLY A 260 -9.18 -23.19 -13.88
CA GLY A 260 -9.09 -24.60 -13.50
C GLY A 260 -10.44 -25.29 -13.35
N SER A 261 -10.44 -26.47 -12.72
CA SER A 261 -11.68 -27.21 -12.49
C SER A 261 -12.57 -26.50 -11.45
N PRO A 262 -13.86 -26.23 -11.74
CA PRO A 262 -14.77 -25.63 -10.78
C PRO A 262 -14.97 -26.51 -9.55
N ARG A 263 -15.01 -25.88 -8.37
CA ARG A 263 -15.25 -26.55 -7.07
C ARG A 263 -16.52 -25.98 -6.44
N ARG A 264 -17.35 -26.87 -5.87
CA ARG A 264 -18.56 -26.48 -5.14
C ARG A 264 -18.27 -26.28 -3.66
N TYR A 265 -18.83 -25.22 -3.10
CA TYR A 265 -18.69 -24.80 -1.71
C TYR A 265 -20.06 -24.49 -1.11
N LYS A 266 -20.19 -24.72 0.20
CA LYS A 266 -21.25 -24.13 1.04
C LYS A 266 -20.66 -22.90 1.70
N VAL A 267 -21.05 -21.70 1.30
CA VAL A 267 -20.43 -20.44 1.77
C VAL A 267 -21.41 -19.59 2.58
N ARG A 268 -20.87 -18.87 3.56
CA ARG A 268 -21.53 -17.75 4.24
C ARG A 268 -20.95 -16.40 3.78
N SER A 269 -19.66 -16.37 3.47
CA SER A 269 -18.97 -15.22 2.88
C SER A 269 -17.85 -15.71 1.97
N VAL A 270 -17.60 -14.97 0.90
CA VAL A 270 -16.41 -15.11 0.05
C VAL A 270 -15.79 -13.74 -0.10
N LEU A 271 -14.53 -13.61 0.32
CA LEU A 271 -13.76 -12.39 0.18
C LEU A 271 -12.70 -12.58 -0.90
N VAL A 272 -12.47 -11.53 -1.68
CA VAL A 272 -11.42 -11.44 -2.70
C VAL A 272 -10.57 -10.21 -2.37
N ALA A 273 -9.32 -10.43 -2.00
CA ALA A 273 -8.44 -9.42 -1.46
C ALA A 273 -7.20 -9.22 -2.34
N ASN A 274 -6.78 -7.97 -2.44
CA ASN A 274 -5.46 -7.54 -2.90
C ASN A 274 -4.53 -7.27 -1.70
N CYS A 275 -5.12 -6.90 -0.56
CA CYS A 275 -4.38 -6.54 0.63
C CYS A 275 -4.92 -7.28 1.86
N GLY A 276 -4.00 -7.66 2.76
CA GLY A 276 -4.30 -8.52 3.90
C GLY A 276 -4.77 -7.85 5.18
N THR A 277 -4.48 -6.56 5.36
CA THR A 277 -4.65 -5.88 6.65
C THR A 277 -5.92 -5.04 6.69
N LEU A 278 -6.69 -5.19 7.76
CA LEU A 278 -7.89 -4.39 8.04
C LEU A 278 -7.64 -3.31 9.11
N GLN A 279 -8.70 -2.59 9.46
CA GLN A 279 -8.67 -1.57 10.51
C GLN A 279 -8.15 -2.15 11.84
N GLY A 280 -7.41 -1.34 12.60
CA GLY A 280 -6.84 -1.76 13.88
C GLY A 280 -5.62 -2.69 13.76
N GLY A 281 -5.07 -2.88 12.54
CA GLY A 281 -3.89 -3.71 12.32
C GLY A 281 -4.19 -5.21 12.35
N LEU A 282 -5.46 -5.60 12.15
CA LEU A 282 -5.81 -7.00 12.02
C LEU A 282 -5.36 -7.54 10.67
N GLU A 283 -4.43 -8.50 10.69
CA GLU A 283 -4.06 -9.27 9.51
C GLU A 283 -5.13 -10.34 9.22
N LEU A 284 -6.07 -10.01 8.34
CA LEU A 284 -7.11 -10.95 7.92
C LEU A 284 -6.57 -11.99 6.95
N LEU A 285 -5.71 -11.60 6.02
CA LEU A 285 -5.05 -12.48 5.05
C LEU A 285 -3.54 -12.17 5.04
N PRO A 286 -2.73 -12.80 5.91
CA PRO A 286 -1.32 -12.44 6.08
C PRO A 286 -0.46 -12.59 4.82
N ASP A 287 -0.88 -13.46 3.90
CA ASP A 287 -0.16 -13.71 2.65
C ASP A 287 -0.55 -12.73 1.54
N ALA A 288 -1.63 -11.95 1.69
CA ALA A 288 -2.11 -11.01 0.68
C ALA A 288 -1.26 -9.74 0.65
N LYS A 289 -0.52 -9.55 -0.45
CA LYS A 289 0.37 -8.41 -0.66
C LYS A 289 -0.05 -7.64 -1.91
N PRO A 290 0.02 -6.30 -1.88
CA PRO A 290 -0.43 -5.49 -3.00
C PRO A 290 0.53 -5.50 -4.21
N ASP A 291 1.60 -6.30 -4.20
CA ASP A 291 2.68 -6.24 -5.20
C ASP A 291 3.32 -7.62 -5.47
N ASP A 292 2.62 -8.72 -5.18
CA ASP A 292 3.13 -10.07 -5.36
C ASP A 292 2.59 -10.79 -6.61
N GLY A 293 1.75 -10.12 -7.40
CA GLY A 293 1.19 -10.69 -8.61
C GLY A 293 0.08 -11.70 -8.33
N LEU A 294 -0.55 -11.67 -7.16
CA LEU A 294 -1.62 -12.58 -6.76
C LEU A 294 -2.83 -11.83 -6.19
N LEU A 295 -4.01 -12.46 -6.31
CA LEU A 295 -5.17 -12.16 -5.49
C LEU A 295 -5.41 -13.30 -4.51
N ASP A 296 -5.96 -12.95 -3.35
CA ASP A 296 -6.29 -13.88 -2.28
C ASP A 296 -7.79 -14.05 -2.15
N VAL A 297 -8.25 -15.29 -2.01
CA VAL A 297 -9.67 -15.62 -1.84
C VAL A 297 -9.86 -16.32 -0.51
N MET A 298 -10.66 -15.73 0.37
CA MET A 298 -11.08 -16.36 1.62
C MET A 298 -12.51 -16.89 1.50
N VAL A 299 -12.67 -18.19 1.65
CA VAL A 299 -13.95 -18.87 1.63
C VAL A 299 -14.36 -19.20 3.07
N LEU A 300 -15.43 -18.58 3.54
CA LEU A 300 -15.96 -18.77 4.90
C LEU A 300 -17.23 -19.61 4.87
N SER A 301 -17.27 -20.68 5.66
CA SER A 301 -18.42 -21.60 5.79
C SER A 301 -18.89 -21.90 7.23
N PRO A 302 -18.86 -20.94 8.17
CA PRO A 302 -19.30 -21.16 9.55
C PRO A 302 -20.79 -21.52 9.62
N ARG A 303 -21.17 -22.35 10.60
CA ARG A 303 -22.58 -22.72 10.85
C ARG A 303 -23.13 -22.11 12.14
N HIS A 304 -22.26 -21.94 13.13
CA HIS A 304 -22.65 -21.54 14.47
C HIS A 304 -21.68 -20.51 15.03
N VAL A 305 -22.06 -19.82 16.10
CA VAL A 305 -21.24 -18.81 16.79
C VAL A 305 -19.86 -19.35 17.19
N LEU A 306 -19.75 -20.64 17.53
CA LEU A 306 -18.46 -21.25 17.86
C LEU A 306 -17.51 -21.31 16.65
N ASP A 307 -18.02 -21.48 15.43
CA ASP A 307 -17.18 -21.46 14.23
C ASP A 307 -16.63 -20.06 13.97
N TRP A 308 -17.45 -19.03 14.22
CA TRP A 308 -16.99 -17.63 14.18
C TRP A 308 -15.91 -17.34 15.23
N ALA A 309 -16.08 -17.84 16.45
CA ALA A 309 -15.06 -17.72 17.49
C ALA A 309 -13.75 -18.41 17.09
N ARG A 310 -13.82 -19.57 16.42
CA ARG A 310 -12.63 -20.26 15.87
C ARG A 310 -11.95 -19.47 14.77
N ILE A 311 -12.73 -18.87 13.85
CA ILE A 311 -12.20 -17.99 12.79
C ILE A 311 -11.46 -16.81 13.43
N ALA A 312 -12.12 -16.08 14.33
CA ALA A 312 -11.53 -14.93 15.01
C ALA A 312 -10.24 -15.30 15.77
N ALA A 313 -10.26 -16.41 16.52
CA ALA A 313 -9.07 -16.90 17.23
C ALA A 313 -7.94 -17.26 16.27
N ASN A 314 -8.24 -17.89 15.13
CA ASN A 314 -7.24 -18.26 14.14
C ASN A 314 -6.63 -17.03 13.45
N THR A 315 -7.45 -16.03 13.12
CA THR A 315 -6.98 -14.75 12.56
C THR A 315 -6.05 -14.03 13.54
N LEU A 316 -6.40 -13.96 14.82
CA LEU A 316 -5.57 -13.29 15.85
C LEU A 316 -4.20 -13.95 16.06
N VAL A 317 -4.05 -15.24 15.74
CA VAL A 317 -2.76 -15.94 15.82
C VAL A 317 -2.04 -16.03 14.47
N GLY A 318 -2.53 -15.34 13.44
CA GLY A 318 -1.91 -15.32 12.11
C GLY A 318 -2.08 -16.63 11.34
N HIS A 319 -3.28 -17.23 11.39
CA HIS A 319 -3.66 -18.39 10.57
C HIS A 319 -2.80 -19.65 10.75
N ARG A 320 -2.22 -19.83 11.94
CA ARG A 320 -1.32 -20.96 12.26
C ARG A 320 -1.96 -22.35 12.18
N VAL A 321 -3.30 -22.42 12.18
CA VAL A 321 -4.04 -23.69 12.19
C VAL A 321 -5.03 -23.72 11.04
N LYS A 322 -5.10 -24.86 10.34
CA LYS A 322 -6.17 -25.10 9.36
C LYS A 322 -7.48 -25.38 10.10
N ILE A 323 -8.49 -24.58 9.84
CA ILE A 323 -9.84 -24.75 10.42
C ILE A 323 -10.83 -25.16 9.31
N PRO A 324 -11.74 -26.12 9.52
CA PRO A 324 -12.61 -26.64 8.46
C PRO A 324 -13.61 -25.64 7.86
N VAL A 325 -13.82 -24.51 8.53
CA VAL A 325 -14.81 -23.49 8.17
C VAL A 325 -14.21 -22.29 7.42
N MET A 326 -12.91 -22.34 7.13
CA MET A 326 -12.18 -21.28 6.44
C MET A 326 -11.14 -21.90 5.52
N GLU A 327 -11.15 -21.49 4.27
CA GLU A 327 -10.15 -21.87 3.27
C GLU A 327 -9.62 -20.62 2.60
N THR A 328 -8.30 -20.55 2.41
CA THR A 328 -7.63 -19.48 1.66
C THR A 328 -7.08 -20.07 0.36
N LEU A 329 -7.31 -19.36 -0.74
CA LEU A 329 -6.84 -19.70 -2.07
C LEU A 329 -6.08 -18.50 -2.64
N GLN A 330 -5.09 -18.76 -3.50
CA GLN A 330 -4.33 -17.73 -4.21
C GLN A 330 -4.34 -18.02 -5.70
N GLY A 331 -4.34 -16.96 -6.51
CA GLY A 331 -4.31 -17.05 -7.96
C GLY A 331 -4.26 -15.69 -8.62
N THR A 332 -4.54 -15.61 -9.91
CA THR A 332 -4.59 -14.35 -10.69
C THR A 332 -6.01 -13.99 -11.12
N ARG A 333 -6.93 -14.97 -11.06
CA ARG A 333 -8.34 -14.81 -11.37
C ARG A 333 -9.20 -15.74 -10.53
N VAL A 334 -10.29 -15.20 -10.00
CA VAL A 334 -11.34 -15.98 -9.37
C VAL A 334 -12.69 -15.71 -10.04
N GLN A 335 -13.42 -16.78 -10.32
CA GLN A 335 -14.81 -16.71 -10.72
C GLN A 335 -15.67 -17.39 -9.67
N VAL A 336 -16.65 -16.67 -9.14
CA VAL A 336 -17.61 -17.18 -8.17
C VAL A 336 -19.00 -17.10 -8.78
N ARG A 337 -19.76 -18.20 -8.72
CA ARG A 337 -21.19 -18.23 -9.06
C ARG A 337 -21.97 -18.66 -7.84
N PHE A 338 -23.04 -17.94 -7.52
CA PHE A 338 -23.95 -18.28 -6.44
C PHE A 338 -25.24 -18.87 -7.01
N ASP A 339 -25.79 -19.87 -6.32
CA ASP A 339 -27.06 -20.49 -6.71
C ASP A 339 -28.26 -19.57 -6.39
N LYS A 340 -28.06 -18.55 -5.54
CA LYS A 340 -29.04 -17.52 -5.17
C LYS A 340 -28.36 -16.15 -5.08
N PRO A 341 -29.08 -15.03 -5.28
CA PRO A 341 -28.54 -13.69 -5.06
C PRO A 341 -27.97 -13.52 -3.65
N ILE A 342 -26.84 -12.82 -3.55
CA ILE A 342 -26.18 -12.48 -2.29
C ILE A 342 -25.66 -11.04 -2.33
N VAL A 343 -25.73 -10.34 -1.21
CA VAL A 343 -25.24 -8.96 -1.10
C VAL A 343 -23.72 -8.92 -1.32
N SER A 344 -23.26 -7.96 -2.11
CA SER A 344 -21.86 -7.69 -2.44
C SER A 344 -21.40 -6.34 -1.89
N GLN A 345 -20.10 -6.23 -1.64
CA GLN A 345 -19.44 -4.99 -1.25
C GLN A 345 -18.04 -4.88 -1.89
N LEU A 346 -17.59 -3.65 -2.11
CA LEU A 346 -16.24 -3.33 -2.57
C LEU A 346 -15.61 -2.25 -1.69
N ASP A 347 -14.48 -2.56 -1.05
CA ASP A 347 -13.74 -1.69 -0.13
C ASP A 347 -14.62 -0.99 0.94
N GLY A 348 -15.71 -1.65 1.35
CA GLY A 348 -16.64 -1.16 2.36
C GLY A 348 -17.90 -0.47 1.83
N ASP A 349 -18.06 -0.31 0.52
CA ASP A 349 -19.27 0.22 -0.10
C ASP A 349 -20.16 -0.94 -0.62
N SER A 350 -21.45 -0.95 -0.28
CA SER A 350 -22.39 -1.96 -0.78
C SER A 350 -22.66 -1.78 -2.28
N THR A 351 -22.60 -2.88 -3.04
CA THR A 351 -22.81 -2.91 -4.49
C THR A 351 -24.08 -3.66 -4.90
N GLY A 352 -24.97 -3.95 -3.94
CA GLY A 352 -26.24 -4.64 -4.18
C GLY A 352 -26.10 -6.17 -4.24
N GLU A 353 -27.18 -6.84 -4.67
CA GLU A 353 -27.21 -8.30 -4.78
C GLU A 353 -26.61 -8.79 -6.11
N VAL A 354 -25.82 -9.85 -6.02
CA VAL A 354 -25.14 -10.46 -7.16
C VAL A 354 -25.33 -11.97 -7.18
N VAL A 355 -25.30 -12.56 -8.37
CA VAL A 355 -25.26 -14.01 -8.60
C VAL A 355 -23.89 -14.46 -9.10
N GLY A 356 -22.97 -13.53 -9.41
CA GLY A 356 -21.62 -13.87 -9.82
C GLY A 356 -20.59 -12.76 -9.64
N ILE A 357 -19.34 -13.18 -9.49
CA ILE A 357 -18.15 -12.33 -9.42
C ILE A 357 -17.11 -12.92 -10.39
N ASP A 358 -16.52 -12.10 -11.24
CA ASP A 358 -15.29 -12.39 -11.99
C ASP A 358 -14.27 -11.32 -11.61
N ALA A 359 -13.34 -11.68 -10.71
CA ALA A 359 -12.28 -10.79 -10.25
C ALA A 359 -10.96 -11.24 -10.84
N ARG A 360 -10.21 -10.29 -11.40
CA ARG A 360 -8.91 -10.50 -12.03
C ARG A 360 -7.90 -9.52 -11.48
N LEU A 361 -6.72 -10.04 -11.21
CA LEU A 361 -5.57 -9.20 -10.93
C LEU A 361 -5.18 -8.41 -12.18
N VAL A 362 -4.85 -7.15 -11.96
CA VAL A 362 -4.17 -6.29 -12.92
C VAL A 362 -2.83 -5.91 -12.30
N ALA A 363 -1.77 -6.56 -12.75
CA ALA A 363 -0.44 -6.40 -12.16
C ALA A 363 0.14 -5.01 -12.43
N ASP A 364 0.89 -4.47 -11.46
CA ASP A 364 1.62 -3.19 -11.55
C ASP A 364 0.78 -2.02 -12.10
N SER A 365 -0.51 -2.01 -11.78
CA SER A 365 -1.49 -1.19 -12.49
C SER A 365 -1.66 0.21 -11.89
N LEU A 366 -1.24 0.43 -10.65
CA LEU A 366 -1.38 1.71 -9.95
C LEU A 366 -0.05 2.14 -9.35
N THR A 367 0.42 3.34 -9.70
CA THR A 367 1.62 3.92 -9.08
C THR A 367 1.23 4.77 -7.87
N VAL A 368 1.75 4.43 -6.69
CA VAL A 368 1.49 5.14 -5.43
C VAL A 368 2.74 5.87 -4.91
N MET A 369 2.52 6.98 -4.20
CA MET A 369 3.55 7.76 -3.52
C MET A 369 3.67 7.33 -2.05
N LEU A 370 4.87 6.93 -1.63
CA LEU A 370 5.17 6.42 -0.29
C LEU A 370 6.27 7.24 0.41
N PRO A 371 6.34 7.22 1.75
CA PRO A 371 7.47 7.79 2.50
C PRO A 371 8.83 7.25 2.01
N ARG A 372 9.88 8.06 2.20
CA ARG A 372 11.25 7.69 1.81
C ARG A 372 11.94 6.76 2.79
#